data_AF-A0A4W4ETU2-F1
#
_entry.id   AF-A0A4W4ETU2-F1
#
_cell.length_a   1.000
_cell.length_b   1.000
_cell.length_c   1.000
_cell.angle_alpha   90.00
_cell.angle_beta   90.00
_cell.angle_gamma   90.00
#
_symmetry.space_group_name_H-M   'P 1'
#
loop_
_entity.id
_entity.type
_entity.pdbx_description
1 polymer ?
#
loop_
_entity_poly.entity_id
_entity_poly.type
_entity_poly.pdbx_seq_one_letter_code
_entity_poly.pdbx_strand_id
1 'polypeptide(L)'
;MAVPSASALLEQFSRLYATADEDINTYEQNASLGNGDSSTGLVHLSDEVLILILRQLDPVSLLRLGSTCRLLFRVCSCNSLWTRHFQDSFGVGLPHTAASHTVTAKAAFRLVFMWKALFRNVHCNRSLQAKLFAGTPFPPHEYWAQWLVLEERVPLPSVRLPRGDVEKLWGIPPDLFRERLQGKTSEECELLKFEWRELYNMALGHHGSVALVFWHVLSQHHGNDHSELESMYHQYTQCRFQWLFTYWLFRQPPPFSRQLRAIYLQWRRYSKKKVTNWGETLCDVRYLASLHPITSDYWRGKLARGDENVGIHTVVNYFSMCKSLVAWILGRDWGRLKRRKVYEDTLEGVYMLLKQEMQETLVEHERFWQAAKVQMSRVCMLEEAAANYVGWKMIGTLPYYKLYLVSGNEVYLEHVRGFLCRKRQIHDWMYLEENTWLRELLPDEIYSLLEFDTKILQGSLHGDSLSAQLSRLLWLYLHSGQLLYLETVKGLVQQIAGWPVLSWTSWRGFFYFAVDCMHF
;
A
#
# COMPACT_ATOMS: atom_id res chain seq x y z
N MET A 1 4.52 9.62 29.72
CA MET A 1 4.96 8.22 29.57
C MET A 1 6.11 8.21 28.59
N ALA A 2 7.33 7.97 29.07
CA ALA A 2 8.55 7.98 28.25
C ALA A 2 8.77 6.61 27.60
N VAL A 3 9.14 6.62 26.32
CA VAL A 3 9.54 5.43 25.56
C VAL A 3 10.97 5.05 25.97
N PRO A 4 11.27 3.79 26.33
CA PRO A 4 12.62 3.41 26.70
C PRO A 4 13.55 3.45 25.48
N SER A 5 14.80 3.86 25.68
CA SER A 5 15.82 3.91 24.63
C SER A 5 16.23 2.51 24.18
N ALA A 6 16.64 2.38 22.92
CA ALA A 6 17.07 1.12 22.31
C ALA A 6 18.22 0.42 23.08
N SER A 7 19.03 1.17 23.83
CA SER A 7 20.06 0.64 24.73
C SER A 7 19.49 -0.15 25.91
N ALA A 8 18.36 0.28 26.47
CA ALA A 8 17.71 -0.38 27.61
C ALA A 8 17.06 -1.72 27.22
N LEU A 9 16.57 -1.84 25.97
CA LEU A 9 16.07 -3.10 25.42
C LEU A 9 17.21 -4.09 25.15
N LEU A 10 18.35 -3.62 24.64
CA LEU A 10 19.54 -4.46 24.42
C LEU A 10 20.13 -5.00 25.73
N GLU A 11 20.17 -4.20 26.80
CA GLU A 11 20.60 -4.69 28.13
C GLU A 11 19.63 -5.74 28.72
N GLN A 12 18.32 -5.60 28.47
CA GLN A 12 17.34 -6.62 28.89
C GLN A 12 17.51 -7.94 28.12
N PHE A 13 17.84 -7.90 26.83
CA PHE A 13 18.14 -9.11 26.06
C PHE A 13 19.45 -9.77 26.48
N SER A 14 20.50 -9.00 26.80
CA SER A 14 21.77 -9.56 27.26
C SER A 14 21.67 -10.24 28.64
N ARG A 15 20.80 -9.75 29.53
CA ARG A 15 20.54 -10.39 30.85
C ARG A 15 19.78 -11.72 30.75
N LEU A 16 19.02 -11.94 29.66
CA LEU A 16 18.34 -13.21 29.37
C LEU A 16 19.28 -14.29 28.81
N TYR A 17 20.43 -13.90 28.24
CA TYR A 17 21.45 -14.85 27.77
C TYR A 17 22.42 -15.29 28.87
N ALA A 18 22.70 -14.41 29.86
CA ALA A 18 23.67 -14.70 30.92
C ALA A 18 23.12 -15.58 32.07
N THR A 19 21.80 -15.75 32.18
CA THR A 19 21.17 -16.54 33.25
C THR A 19 20.95 -18.01 32.90
N ALA A 20 21.31 -18.44 31.67
CA ALA A 20 21.09 -19.81 31.20
C ALA A 20 22.28 -20.77 31.45
N ASP A 21 23.40 -20.29 31.98
CA ASP A 21 24.61 -21.11 32.21
C ASP A 21 24.69 -21.74 33.62
N GLU A 22 23.84 -21.36 34.59
CA GLU A 22 23.91 -21.93 35.95
C GLU A 22 22.93 -23.09 36.24
N ASP A 23 21.98 -23.39 35.37
CA ASP A 23 20.94 -24.43 35.61
C ASP A 23 21.19 -25.77 34.89
N ILE A 24 22.42 -26.02 34.41
CA ILE A 24 22.75 -27.19 33.57
C ILE A 24 22.88 -28.49 34.38
N ASN A 25 23.07 -28.45 35.70
CA ASN A 25 23.41 -29.66 36.48
C ASN A 25 22.23 -30.37 37.19
N THR A 26 20.99 -29.94 37.00
CA THR A 26 19.85 -30.47 37.78
C THR A 26 18.83 -31.28 36.97
N TYR A 27 18.96 -31.36 35.63
CA TYR A 27 17.95 -31.95 34.76
C TYR A 27 18.22 -33.39 34.28
N GLU A 28 19.39 -33.97 34.53
CA GLU A 28 19.71 -35.33 34.05
C GLU A 28 19.29 -36.48 35.00
N GLN A 29 18.71 -36.22 36.18
CA GLN A 29 18.41 -37.29 37.14
C GLN A 29 16.92 -37.58 37.45
N ASN A 30 15.96 -36.83 36.89
CA ASN A 30 14.54 -37.03 37.22
C ASN A 30 13.64 -37.48 36.06
N ALA A 31 14.19 -37.94 34.94
CA ALA A 31 13.39 -38.42 33.79
C ALA A 31 12.95 -39.89 33.88
N SER A 32 12.66 -40.39 35.09
CA SER A 32 11.96 -41.66 35.26
C SER A 32 10.94 -41.54 36.39
N LEU A 33 9.71 -41.14 36.06
CA LEU A 33 8.43 -41.57 36.64
C LEU A 33 7.35 -40.49 36.43
N GLY A 34 6.31 -40.82 35.65
CA GLY A 34 4.96 -40.31 35.89
C GLY A 34 4.26 -39.54 34.75
N ASN A 35 3.18 -40.14 34.26
CA ASN A 35 1.99 -39.55 33.62
C ASN A 35 2.07 -38.94 32.21
N GLY A 36 1.68 -39.74 31.21
CA GLY A 36 0.26 -39.84 30.88
C GLY A 36 -0.42 -38.67 30.17
N ASP A 37 0.29 -37.92 29.32
CA ASP A 37 -0.35 -37.12 28.25
C ASP A 37 0.53 -37.14 26.99
N SER A 38 0.46 -38.25 26.24
CA SER A 38 1.28 -38.45 25.04
C SER A 38 0.70 -37.69 23.86
N SER A 39 0.60 -36.36 23.95
CA SER A 39 0.46 -35.54 22.75
C SER A 39 1.81 -35.54 22.04
N THR A 40 2.03 -36.50 21.15
CA THR A 40 3.19 -36.52 20.25
C THR A 40 3.15 -35.26 19.38
N GLY A 41 3.86 -34.22 19.81
CA GLY A 41 4.01 -32.97 19.08
C GLY A 41 5.15 -33.02 18.07
N LEU A 42 5.17 -32.06 17.14
CA LEU A 42 6.18 -31.94 16.07
C LEU A 42 7.63 -32.05 16.57
N VAL A 43 7.92 -31.53 17.77
CA VAL A 43 9.25 -31.50 18.40
C VAL A 43 9.75 -32.89 18.83
N HIS A 44 8.86 -33.89 18.92
CA HIS A 44 9.20 -35.27 19.27
C HIS A 44 9.53 -36.14 18.05
N LEU A 45 9.40 -35.60 16.83
CA LEU A 45 9.81 -36.28 15.61
C LEU A 45 11.35 -36.29 15.50
N SER A 46 11.89 -37.32 14.85
CA SER A 46 13.34 -37.36 14.56
C SER A 46 13.74 -36.24 13.60
N ASP A 47 15.01 -35.84 13.64
CA ASP A 47 15.55 -34.78 12.78
C ASP A 47 15.35 -35.10 11.29
N GLU A 48 15.44 -36.37 10.89
CA GLU A 48 15.25 -36.80 9.50
C GLU A 48 13.81 -36.59 9.04
N VAL A 49 12.83 -36.94 9.90
CA VAL A 49 11.40 -36.73 9.62
C VAL A 49 11.10 -35.24 9.57
N LEU A 50 11.65 -34.46 10.50
CA LEU A 50 11.53 -33.01 10.48
C LEU A 50 12.13 -32.43 9.19
N ILE A 51 13.34 -32.80 8.80
CA ILE A 51 13.95 -32.34 7.55
C ILE A 51 13.06 -32.67 6.35
N LEU A 52 12.45 -33.86 6.28
CA LEU A 52 11.55 -34.23 5.19
C LEU A 52 10.30 -33.34 5.13
N ILE A 53 9.71 -33.00 6.27
CA ILE A 53 8.55 -32.10 6.36
C ILE A 53 8.97 -30.68 5.97
N LEU A 54 10.07 -30.20 6.55
CA LEU A 54 10.54 -28.82 6.42
C LEU A 54 11.05 -28.50 5.01
N ARG A 55 11.47 -29.50 4.23
CA ARG A 55 11.79 -29.33 2.79
C ARG A 55 10.64 -28.77 1.95
N GLN A 56 9.40 -28.89 2.41
CA GLN A 56 8.22 -28.41 1.70
C GLN A 56 7.90 -26.94 1.99
N LEU A 57 8.55 -26.33 2.98
CA LEU A 57 8.34 -24.93 3.34
C LEU A 57 9.15 -24.01 2.45
N ASP A 58 8.62 -22.83 2.15
CA ASP A 58 9.40 -21.78 1.53
C ASP A 58 10.47 -21.23 2.49
N PRO A 59 11.55 -20.61 1.98
CA PRO A 59 12.63 -20.09 2.80
C PRO A 59 12.21 -19.14 3.92
N VAL A 60 11.16 -18.33 3.73
CA VAL A 60 10.70 -17.36 4.75
C VAL A 60 9.99 -18.10 5.88
N SER A 61 9.12 -19.05 5.55
CA SER A 61 8.48 -19.92 6.54
C SER A 61 9.50 -20.74 7.32
N LEU A 62 10.54 -21.24 6.66
CA LEU A 62 11.63 -21.98 7.30
C LEU A 62 12.40 -21.12 8.31
N LEU A 63 12.71 -19.86 7.97
CA LEU A 63 13.36 -18.92 8.89
C LEU A 63 12.48 -18.58 10.09
N ARG A 64 11.18 -18.34 9.87
CA ARG A 64 10.21 -18.08 10.95
C ARG A 64 10.13 -19.28 11.88
N LEU A 65 10.04 -20.50 11.35
CA LEU A 65 10.02 -21.70 12.16
C LEU A 65 11.33 -21.86 12.95
N GLY A 66 12.46 -21.60 12.33
CA GLY A 66 13.77 -21.62 13.01
C GLY A 66 13.90 -20.61 14.14
N SER A 67 13.11 -19.53 14.16
CA SER A 67 13.10 -18.55 15.26
C SER A 67 12.24 -18.97 16.47
N THR A 68 11.54 -20.10 16.41
CA THR A 68 10.61 -20.52 17.47
C THR A 68 11.29 -21.18 18.66
N CYS A 69 12.23 -22.10 18.44
CA CYS A 69 12.94 -22.81 19.50
C CYS A 69 14.31 -23.32 19.02
N ARG A 70 15.17 -23.72 19.98
CA ARG A 70 16.54 -24.18 19.70
C ARG A 70 16.59 -25.41 18.78
N LEU A 71 15.70 -26.40 19.00
CA LEU A 71 15.63 -27.61 18.16
C LEU A 71 15.34 -27.23 16.71
N LEU A 72 14.26 -26.47 16.48
CA LEU A 72 13.86 -26.05 15.14
C LEU A 72 14.90 -25.12 14.52
N PHE A 73 15.57 -24.26 15.29
CA PHE A 73 16.70 -23.47 14.79
C PHE A 73 17.80 -24.36 14.21
N ARG A 74 18.21 -25.39 14.95
CA ARG A 74 19.24 -26.35 14.53
C ARG A 74 18.82 -27.08 13.25
N VAL A 75 17.62 -27.67 13.24
CA VAL A 75 17.11 -28.44 12.10
C VAL A 75 16.89 -27.54 10.87
N CYS A 76 16.28 -26.37 11.04
CA CYS A 76 16.12 -25.37 9.97
C CYS A 76 17.46 -24.77 9.51
N SER A 77 18.58 -25.08 10.14
CA SER A 77 19.92 -24.62 9.71
C SER A 77 20.73 -25.72 9.01
N CYS A 78 20.19 -26.94 8.86
CA CYS A 78 20.85 -28.04 8.16
C CYS A 78 21.16 -27.67 6.70
N ASN A 79 22.43 -27.85 6.30
CA ASN A 79 22.89 -27.53 4.94
C ASN A 79 22.06 -28.22 3.85
N SER A 80 21.64 -29.47 4.07
CA SER A 80 20.83 -30.23 3.10
C SER A 80 19.50 -29.56 2.74
N LEU A 81 18.89 -28.79 3.66
CA LEU A 81 17.68 -28.02 3.38
C LEU A 81 18.01 -26.85 2.45
N TRP A 82 19.03 -26.08 2.81
CA TRP A 82 19.39 -24.86 2.10
C TRP A 82 20.07 -25.10 0.77
N THR A 83 20.81 -26.19 0.59
CA THR A 83 21.36 -26.58 -0.71
C THR A 83 20.25 -26.78 -1.73
N ARG A 84 19.13 -27.41 -1.33
CA ARG A 84 17.96 -27.57 -2.19
C ARG A 84 17.29 -26.24 -2.48
N HIS A 85 17.00 -25.42 -1.46
CA HIS A 85 16.41 -24.09 -1.70
C HIS A 85 17.28 -23.19 -2.55
N PHE A 86 18.61 -23.28 -2.41
CA PHE A 86 19.56 -22.55 -3.22
C PHE A 86 19.46 -22.98 -4.70
N GLN A 87 19.42 -24.29 -4.95
CA GLN A 87 19.21 -24.82 -6.30
C GLN A 87 17.86 -24.42 -6.88
N ASP A 88 16.78 -24.54 -6.11
CA ASP A 88 15.43 -24.20 -6.55
C ASP A 88 15.27 -22.68 -6.84
N SER A 89 15.95 -21.82 -6.06
CA SER A 89 15.82 -20.36 -6.18
C SER A 89 16.77 -19.74 -7.21
N PHE A 90 17.96 -20.31 -7.40
CA PHE A 90 19.00 -19.73 -8.25
C PHE A 90 19.35 -20.60 -9.46
N GLY A 91 18.80 -21.82 -9.58
CA GLY A 91 19.10 -22.76 -10.66
C GLY A 91 20.51 -23.36 -10.57
N VAL A 92 21.17 -23.24 -9.43
CA VAL A 92 22.60 -23.55 -9.25
C VAL A 92 22.77 -24.49 -8.06
N GLY A 93 23.41 -25.65 -8.25
CA GLY A 93 23.73 -26.56 -7.15
C GLY A 93 24.96 -26.10 -6.36
N LEU A 94 24.88 -26.12 -5.03
CA LEU A 94 26.08 -25.98 -4.19
C LEU A 94 26.81 -27.34 -4.15
N PRO A 95 28.15 -27.36 -4.31
CA PRO A 95 28.92 -28.60 -4.28
C PRO A 95 28.74 -29.33 -2.93
N HIS A 96 28.58 -30.66 -2.99
CA HIS A 96 28.30 -31.52 -1.83
C HIS A 96 29.48 -31.65 -0.85
N THR A 97 30.68 -31.15 -1.20
CA THR A 97 31.88 -31.09 -0.35
C THR A 97 31.81 -29.98 0.72
N ALA A 98 30.63 -29.41 0.96
CA ALA A 98 30.33 -28.39 1.99
C ALA A 98 30.75 -28.74 3.44
N ALA A 99 31.20 -29.96 3.71
CA ALA A 99 31.67 -30.37 5.04
C ALA A 99 33.03 -29.76 5.45
N SER A 100 33.87 -29.31 4.50
CA SER A 100 35.17 -28.67 4.82
C SER A 100 35.19 -27.15 4.61
N HIS A 101 34.03 -26.55 4.35
CA HIS A 101 33.93 -25.18 3.87
C HIS A 101 33.38 -24.23 4.93
N THR A 102 33.87 -23.00 4.87
CA THR A 102 33.70 -22.00 5.91
C THR A 102 32.35 -21.25 5.81
N VAL A 103 31.66 -21.30 4.66
CA VAL A 103 30.32 -20.70 4.44
C VAL A 103 29.25 -21.78 4.44
N THR A 104 28.25 -21.66 5.31
CA THR A 104 27.09 -22.56 5.35
C THR A 104 26.13 -22.31 4.18
N ALA A 105 25.39 -23.34 3.74
CA ALA A 105 24.41 -23.19 2.65
C ALA A 105 23.31 -22.16 2.99
N LYS A 106 22.93 -22.06 4.26
CA LYS A 106 22.01 -21.04 4.77
C LYS A 106 22.56 -19.62 4.61
N ALA A 107 23.83 -19.41 4.97
CA ALA A 107 24.49 -18.11 4.82
C ALA A 107 24.66 -17.73 3.35
N ALA A 108 25.08 -18.68 2.51
CA ALA A 108 25.18 -18.50 1.06
C ALA A 108 23.84 -18.08 0.45
N PHE A 109 22.76 -18.81 0.78
CA PHE A 109 21.41 -18.47 0.35
C PHE A 109 21.04 -17.04 0.75
N ARG A 110 21.25 -16.70 2.03
CA ARG A 110 20.91 -15.37 2.57
C ARG A 110 21.61 -14.26 1.81
N LEU A 111 22.93 -14.35 1.62
CA LEU A 111 23.73 -13.32 0.95
C LEU A 111 23.32 -13.14 -0.52
N VAL A 112 23.23 -14.24 -1.28
CA VAL A 112 22.84 -14.21 -2.69
C VAL A 112 21.41 -13.68 -2.84
N PHE A 113 20.50 -14.09 -1.96
CA PHE A 113 19.12 -13.60 -1.98
C PHE A 113 19.04 -12.09 -1.78
N MET A 114 19.76 -11.56 -0.78
CA MET A 114 19.81 -10.12 -0.53
C MET A 114 20.40 -9.35 -1.72
N TRP A 115 21.52 -9.84 -2.26
CA TRP A 115 22.14 -9.25 -3.45
C TRP A 115 21.19 -9.25 -4.65
N LYS A 116 20.64 -10.40 -5.02
CA LYS A 116 19.74 -10.54 -6.18
C LYS A 116 18.50 -9.66 -6.04
N ALA A 117 17.91 -9.57 -4.83
CA ALA A 117 16.77 -8.71 -4.57
C ALA A 117 17.09 -7.22 -4.75
N LEU A 118 18.25 -6.79 -4.26
CA LEU A 118 18.73 -5.41 -4.42
C LEU A 118 19.09 -5.09 -5.87
N PHE A 119 19.81 -5.99 -6.55
CA PHE A 119 20.27 -5.81 -7.92
C PHE A 119 19.13 -5.77 -8.93
N ARG A 120 18.12 -6.65 -8.79
CA ARG A 120 16.89 -6.61 -9.62
C ARG A 120 16.20 -5.24 -9.56
N ASN A 121 16.29 -4.57 -8.41
CA ASN A 121 15.70 -3.27 -8.15
C ASN A 121 16.71 -2.12 -8.22
N VAL A 122 17.88 -2.33 -8.83
CA VAL A 122 18.93 -1.30 -8.92
C VAL A 122 18.41 -0.02 -9.58
N HIS A 123 17.49 -0.11 -10.53
CA HIS A 123 16.92 1.03 -11.26
C HIS A 123 16.15 2.02 -10.36
N CYS A 124 15.55 1.55 -9.26
CA CYS A 124 14.80 2.37 -8.31
C CYS A 124 15.53 2.56 -6.96
N ASN A 125 16.58 1.79 -6.68
CA ASN A 125 17.41 1.91 -5.49
C ASN A 125 18.57 2.92 -5.68
N ARG A 126 18.31 4.20 -5.36
CA ARG A 126 19.34 5.26 -5.48
C ARG A 126 20.57 5.03 -4.60
N SER A 127 20.43 4.41 -3.44
CA SER A 127 21.55 4.15 -2.54
C SER A 127 22.51 3.14 -3.15
N LEU A 128 21.99 2.04 -3.69
CA LEU A 128 22.78 1.06 -4.42
C LEU A 128 23.35 1.67 -5.72
N GLN A 129 22.58 2.52 -6.41
CA GLN A 129 23.12 3.25 -7.56
C GLN A 129 24.30 4.14 -7.15
N ALA A 130 24.22 4.86 -6.04
CA ALA A 130 25.37 5.63 -5.59
C ALA A 130 26.58 4.74 -5.34
N LYS A 131 26.41 3.51 -4.81
CA LYS A 131 27.52 2.59 -4.55
C LYS A 131 28.12 1.97 -5.82
N LEU A 132 27.27 1.64 -6.80
CA LEU A 132 27.70 1.01 -8.05
C LEU A 132 28.16 2.05 -9.10
N PHE A 133 27.67 3.29 -9.03
CA PHE A 133 27.87 4.32 -10.05
C PHE A 133 28.60 5.58 -9.55
N ALA A 134 28.91 5.72 -8.25
CA ALA A 134 29.72 6.85 -7.79
C ALA A 134 31.16 6.67 -8.27
N GLY A 135 31.54 7.49 -9.25
CA GLY A 135 32.93 7.61 -9.67
C GLY A 135 33.29 6.95 -10.99
N THR A 136 32.34 6.69 -11.92
CA THR A 136 32.72 6.35 -13.31
C THR A 136 33.75 7.35 -13.84
N PRO A 137 34.95 6.91 -14.29
CA PRO A 137 35.27 5.57 -14.83
C PRO A 137 35.91 4.56 -13.84
N PHE A 138 36.00 4.85 -12.55
CA PHE A 138 36.57 3.94 -11.55
C PHE A 138 35.61 2.81 -11.17
N PRO A 139 36.12 1.59 -10.91
CA PRO A 139 35.28 0.45 -10.54
C PRO A 139 34.50 0.72 -9.24
N PRO A 140 33.33 0.07 -9.06
CA PRO A 140 32.69 0.01 -7.75
C PRO A 140 33.68 -0.53 -6.70
N HIS A 141 33.49 -0.15 -5.43
CA HIS A 141 34.27 -0.69 -4.32
C HIS A 141 34.36 -2.23 -4.41
N GLU A 142 35.52 -2.80 -4.06
CA GLU A 142 35.87 -4.21 -4.26
C GLU A 142 34.74 -5.17 -3.84
N TYR A 143 34.16 -4.93 -2.67
CA TYR A 143 33.02 -5.67 -2.14
C TYR A 143 31.83 -5.79 -3.12
N TRP A 144 31.45 -4.70 -3.80
CA TRP A 144 30.32 -4.70 -4.74
C TRP A 144 30.67 -5.33 -6.08
N ALA A 145 31.92 -5.16 -6.52
CA ALA A 145 32.40 -5.72 -7.79
C ALA A 145 32.41 -7.26 -7.79
N GLN A 146 32.68 -7.89 -6.64
CA GLN A 146 32.63 -9.35 -6.48
C GLN A 146 31.26 -9.93 -6.82
N TRP A 147 30.17 -9.24 -6.46
CA TRP A 147 28.80 -9.69 -6.75
C TRP A 147 28.41 -9.56 -8.23
N LEU A 148 28.97 -8.59 -8.96
CA LEU A 148 28.56 -8.26 -10.33
C LEU A 148 28.82 -9.39 -11.33
N VAL A 149 29.81 -10.25 -11.09
CA VAL A 149 30.10 -11.41 -11.95
C VAL A 149 29.02 -12.49 -11.88
N LEU A 150 28.09 -12.41 -10.93
CA LEU A 150 26.93 -13.31 -10.85
C LEU A 150 25.78 -12.88 -11.77
N GLU A 151 25.93 -11.73 -12.44
CA GLU A 151 24.89 -11.10 -13.25
C GLU A 151 25.28 -11.10 -14.72
N GLU A 152 24.49 -11.78 -15.56
CA GLU A 152 24.73 -11.83 -17.01
C GLU A 152 24.64 -10.43 -17.65
N ARG A 153 23.78 -9.56 -17.10
CA ARG A 153 23.53 -8.22 -17.60
C ARG A 153 23.72 -7.20 -16.50
N VAL A 154 24.82 -6.46 -16.59
CA VAL A 154 25.13 -5.37 -15.66
C VAL A 154 24.86 -4.03 -16.37
N PRO A 155 23.95 -3.18 -15.85
CA PRO A 155 23.61 -1.89 -16.45
C PRO A 155 24.66 -0.81 -16.12
N LEU A 156 25.94 -1.16 -16.14
CA LEU A 156 27.08 -0.27 -15.88
C LEU A 156 27.89 -0.08 -17.16
N PRO A 157 28.54 1.08 -17.35
CA PRO A 157 29.50 1.24 -18.43
C PRO A 157 30.68 0.27 -18.26
N SER A 158 31.45 0.08 -19.33
CA SER A 158 32.67 -0.72 -19.30
C SER A 158 33.60 -0.28 -18.17
N VAL A 159 34.19 -1.24 -17.47
CA VAL A 159 35.08 -1.01 -16.33
C VAL A 159 36.54 -1.02 -16.78
N ARG A 160 37.40 -0.21 -16.15
CA ARG A 160 38.86 -0.29 -16.28
C ARG A 160 39.43 -0.84 -14.99
N LEU A 161 40.09 -1.98 -15.07
CA LEU A 161 40.62 -2.69 -13.90
C LEU A 161 42.09 -3.08 -14.09
N PRO A 162 42.91 -2.98 -13.03
CA PRO A 162 44.20 -3.64 -12.96
C PRO A 162 44.07 -5.15 -13.10
N ARG A 163 45.07 -5.80 -13.72
CA ARG A 163 45.07 -7.27 -13.87
C ARG A 163 44.99 -8.01 -12.53
N GLY A 164 45.75 -7.53 -11.54
CA GLY A 164 45.77 -8.11 -10.20
C GLY A 164 44.40 -8.04 -9.51
N ASP A 165 43.63 -6.97 -9.76
CA ASP A 165 42.29 -6.83 -9.21
C ASP A 165 41.31 -7.82 -9.85
N VAL A 166 41.43 -8.09 -11.14
CA VAL A 166 40.58 -9.06 -11.85
C VAL A 166 40.80 -10.49 -11.33
N GLU A 167 42.06 -10.87 -11.11
CA GLU A 167 42.40 -12.17 -10.52
C GLU A 167 41.91 -12.25 -9.07
N LYS A 168 42.11 -11.19 -8.27
CA LYS A 168 41.66 -11.13 -6.88
C LYS A 168 40.13 -11.19 -6.75
N LEU A 169 39.41 -10.46 -7.60
CA LEU A 169 37.96 -10.31 -7.54
C LEU A 169 37.21 -11.53 -8.07
N TRP A 170 37.67 -12.09 -9.18
CA TRP A 170 36.92 -13.10 -9.95
C TRP A 170 37.72 -14.36 -10.25
N GLY A 171 38.97 -14.46 -9.79
CA GLY A 171 39.81 -15.64 -9.95
C GLY A 171 40.25 -15.87 -11.39
N ILE A 172 40.17 -14.87 -12.27
CA ILE A 172 40.54 -15.02 -13.68
C ILE A 172 42.04 -14.74 -13.82
N PRO A 173 42.87 -15.74 -14.17
CA PRO A 173 44.31 -15.60 -14.21
C PRO A 173 44.76 -14.64 -15.33
N PRO A 174 45.87 -13.91 -15.12
CA PRO A 174 46.36 -12.91 -16.05
C PRO A 174 46.72 -13.48 -17.44
N ASP A 175 47.02 -14.77 -17.50
CA ASP A 175 47.35 -15.54 -18.70
C ASP A 175 46.25 -15.55 -19.77
N LEU A 176 44.99 -15.39 -19.36
CA LEU A 176 43.84 -15.33 -20.25
C LEU A 176 43.71 -13.97 -20.97
N PHE A 177 44.51 -12.98 -20.60
CA PHE A 177 44.51 -11.66 -21.24
C PHE A 177 45.59 -11.49 -22.32
N ARG A 178 46.38 -12.54 -22.61
CA ARG A 178 47.53 -12.48 -23.54
C ARG A 178 47.19 -11.93 -24.93
N GLU A 179 46.04 -12.25 -25.49
CA GLU A 179 45.61 -11.74 -26.81
C GLU A 179 45.28 -10.23 -26.78
N ARG A 180 44.78 -9.68 -25.66
CA ARG A 180 44.50 -8.24 -25.49
C ARG A 180 45.76 -7.40 -25.26
N LEU A 181 46.89 -8.07 -25.05
CA LEU A 181 48.20 -7.49 -24.70
C LEU A 181 49.17 -7.49 -25.88
N GLN A 182 48.90 -8.24 -26.94
CA GLN A 182 49.70 -8.18 -28.16
C GLN A 182 49.64 -6.76 -28.77
N GLY A 183 50.78 -6.07 -28.79
CA GLY A 183 50.93 -4.73 -29.40
C GLY A 183 50.75 -3.53 -28.47
N LYS A 184 50.60 -3.69 -27.15
CA LYS A 184 50.51 -2.58 -26.17
C LYS A 184 51.80 -2.43 -25.36
N THR A 185 52.27 -1.20 -25.16
CA THR A 185 53.46 -0.89 -24.35
C THR A 185 53.27 -1.23 -22.87
N SER A 186 54.38 -1.41 -22.13
CA SER A 186 54.40 -1.84 -20.73
C SER A 186 53.58 -0.98 -19.77
N GLU A 187 53.39 0.31 -20.06
CA GLU A 187 52.64 1.26 -19.22
C GLU A 187 51.13 1.31 -19.54
N GLU A 188 50.73 1.06 -20.80
CA GLU A 188 49.32 0.88 -21.19
C GLU A 188 48.75 -0.50 -20.80
N CYS A 189 49.61 -1.34 -20.25
CA CYS A 189 49.39 -2.75 -19.98
C CYS A 189 48.75 -3.00 -18.60
N GLU A 190 48.77 -2.04 -17.68
CA GLU A 190 48.27 -2.27 -16.32
C GLU A 190 46.75 -2.25 -16.22
N LEU A 191 46.07 -1.35 -16.95
CA LEU A 191 44.63 -1.15 -16.88
C LEU A 191 43.91 -1.68 -18.12
N LEU A 192 43.21 -2.80 -17.96
CA LEU A 192 42.41 -3.40 -19.03
C LEU A 192 40.97 -2.90 -18.97
N LYS A 193 40.43 -2.48 -20.12
CA LYS A 193 39.01 -2.14 -20.26
C LYS A 193 38.21 -3.40 -20.58
N PHE A 194 37.12 -3.61 -19.87
CA PHE A 194 36.23 -4.75 -20.08
C PHE A 194 34.76 -4.31 -20.14
N GLU A 195 34.00 -4.95 -21.01
CA GLU A 195 32.54 -4.99 -20.83
C GLU A 195 32.19 -6.03 -19.76
N TRP A 196 31.17 -5.74 -18.95
CA TRP A 196 30.73 -6.66 -17.89
C TRP A 196 30.31 -8.03 -18.43
N ARG A 197 29.71 -8.06 -19.62
CA ARG A 197 29.35 -9.31 -20.29
C ARG A 197 30.57 -10.15 -20.68
N GLU A 198 31.67 -9.51 -21.04
CA GLU A 198 32.94 -10.19 -21.33
C GLU A 198 33.51 -10.80 -20.06
N LEU A 199 33.52 -10.06 -18.95
CA LEU A 199 33.98 -10.54 -17.65
C LEU A 199 33.16 -11.73 -17.15
N TYR A 200 31.84 -11.67 -17.29
CA TYR A 200 30.93 -12.77 -17.00
C TYR A 200 31.29 -14.03 -17.82
N ASN A 201 31.46 -13.88 -19.14
CA ASN A 201 31.81 -15.00 -20.02
C ASN A 201 33.20 -15.58 -19.73
N MET A 202 34.18 -14.73 -19.41
CA MET A 202 35.54 -15.18 -19.05
C MET A 202 35.54 -15.91 -17.70
N ALA A 203 34.79 -15.43 -16.71
CA ALA A 203 34.61 -16.12 -15.45
C ALA A 203 33.98 -17.50 -15.66
N LEU A 204 32.93 -17.60 -16.48
CA LEU A 204 32.32 -18.88 -16.82
C LEU A 204 33.28 -19.82 -17.56
N GLY A 205 34.04 -19.30 -18.53
CA GLY A 205 35.02 -20.09 -19.27
C GLY A 205 36.15 -20.61 -18.38
N HIS A 206 36.64 -19.79 -17.45
CA HIS A 206 37.70 -20.17 -16.51
C HIS A 206 37.23 -21.15 -15.45
N HIS A 207 36.12 -20.86 -14.78
CA HIS A 207 35.58 -21.71 -13.71
C HIS A 207 34.81 -22.92 -14.23
N GLY A 208 34.50 -22.98 -15.53
CA GLY A 208 33.86 -24.11 -16.20
C GLY A 208 32.34 -24.22 -16.02
N SER A 209 31.76 -23.62 -14.97
CA SER A 209 30.31 -23.59 -14.77
C SER A 209 29.83 -22.41 -13.93
N VAL A 210 28.56 -22.03 -14.07
CA VAL A 210 27.90 -21.01 -13.24
C VAL A 210 27.99 -21.37 -11.75
N ALA A 211 27.86 -22.66 -11.41
CA ALA A 211 27.95 -23.13 -10.03
C ALA A 211 29.31 -22.83 -9.39
N LEU A 212 30.39 -23.03 -10.15
CA LEU A 212 31.74 -22.77 -9.68
C LEU A 212 32.03 -21.27 -9.58
N VAL A 213 31.44 -20.43 -10.44
CA VAL A 213 31.50 -18.96 -10.29
C VAL A 213 30.79 -18.51 -9.01
N PHE A 214 29.57 -18.98 -8.76
CA PHE A 214 28.84 -18.69 -7.51
C PHE A 214 29.65 -19.09 -6.29
N TRP A 215 30.25 -20.28 -6.34
CA TRP A 215 31.04 -20.81 -5.24
C TRP A 215 32.31 -19.99 -5.01
N HIS A 216 33.01 -19.59 -6.08
CA HIS A 216 34.17 -18.70 -5.99
C HIS A 216 33.80 -17.37 -5.32
N VAL A 217 32.74 -16.70 -5.78
CA VAL A 217 32.27 -15.42 -5.19
C VAL A 217 31.91 -15.58 -3.72
N LEU A 218 31.17 -16.64 -3.37
CA LEU A 218 30.82 -16.93 -1.98
C LEU A 218 32.04 -17.19 -1.10
N SER A 219 33.07 -17.85 -1.62
CA SER A 219 34.32 -18.09 -0.89
C SER A 219 35.09 -16.79 -0.62
N GLN A 220 35.13 -15.86 -1.59
CA GLN A 220 35.72 -14.53 -1.42
C GLN A 220 34.97 -13.69 -0.38
N HIS A 221 33.65 -13.88 -0.29
CA HIS A 221 32.82 -13.18 0.69
C HIS A 221 32.88 -13.74 2.10
N HIS A 222 33.48 -14.91 2.33
CA HIS A 222 33.45 -15.57 3.65
C HIS A 222 33.99 -14.70 4.80
N GLY A 223 35.09 -13.96 4.55
CA GLY A 223 35.74 -13.10 5.54
C GLY A 223 35.30 -11.63 5.49
N ASN A 224 34.37 -11.27 4.61
CA ASN A 224 33.98 -9.89 4.39
C ASN A 224 32.90 -9.43 5.38
N ASP A 225 32.91 -8.14 5.74
CA ASP A 225 31.80 -7.54 6.48
C ASP A 225 30.57 -7.38 5.56
N HIS A 226 29.44 -7.94 5.97
CA HIS A 226 28.17 -7.88 5.25
C HIS A 226 27.18 -6.86 5.81
N SER A 227 27.56 -6.11 6.85
CA SER A 227 26.70 -5.13 7.52
C SER A 227 26.05 -4.14 6.55
N GLU A 228 26.77 -3.69 5.53
CA GLU A 228 26.26 -2.75 4.52
C GLU A 228 25.21 -3.40 3.60
N LEU A 229 25.44 -4.64 3.15
CA LEU A 229 24.47 -5.39 2.35
C LEU A 229 23.19 -5.65 3.13
N GLU A 230 23.31 -6.09 4.39
CA GLU A 230 22.18 -6.33 5.29
C GLU A 230 21.40 -5.04 5.55
N SER A 231 22.10 -3.92 5.82
CA SER A 231 21.49 -2.60 6.03
C SER A 231 20.72 -2.12 4.79
N MET A 232 21.31 -2.23 3.60
CA MET A 232 20.63 -1.86 2.36
C MET A 232 19.44 -2.76 2.05
N TYR A 233 19.57 -4.07 2.30
CA TYR A 233 18.45 -4.99 2.14
C TYR A 233 17.31 -4.65 3.11
N HIS A 234 17.64 -4.30 4.36
CA HIS A 234 16.64 -3.85 5.33
C HIS A 234 15.92 -2.58 4.86
N GLN A 235 16.66 -1.58 4.36
CA GLN A 235 16.06 -0.37 3.78
C GLN A 235 15.14 -0.70 2.59
N TYR A 236 15.56 -1.60 1.71
CA TYR A 236 14.73 -2.08 0.61
C TYR A 236 13.43 -2.71 1.13
N THR A 237 13.51 -3.64 2.08
CA THR A 237 12.29 -4.29 2.62
C THR A 237 11.28 -3.29 3.20
N GLN A 238 11.75 -2.19 3.79
CA GLN A 238 10.89 -1.13 4.34
C GLN A 238 10.35 -0.16 3.28
N CYS A 239 11.15 0.13 2.25
CA CYS A 239 10.90 1.24 1.32
C CYS A 239 10.61 0.83 -0.14
N ARG A 240 10.56 -0.48 -0.44
CA ARG A 240 10.43 -1.03 -1.81
C ARG A 240 9.24 -0.46 -2.60
N PHE A 241 8.06 -0.37 -1.98
CA PHE A 241 6.86 0.16 -2.64
C PHE A 241 7.01 1.64 -2.95
N GLN A 242 7.60 2.40 -2.04
CA GLN A 242 7.84 3.83 -2.17
C GLN A 242 8.85 4.11 -3.28
N TRP A 243 9.93 3.33 -3.35
CA TRP A 243 10.95 3.45 -4.40
C TRP A 243 10.37 3.13 -5.77
N LEU A 244 9.67 2.00 -5.90
CA LEU A 244 9.08 1.60 -7.18
C LEU A 244 7.96 2.55 -7.62
N PHE A 245 7.14 3.04 -6.68
CA PHE A 245 6.14 4.07 -6.97
C PHE A 245 6.78 5.36 -7.45
N THR A 246 7.82 5.85 -6.77
CA THR A 246 8.52 7.09 -7.12
C THR A 246 9.18 6.96 -8.49
N TYR A 247 9.82 5.82 -8.75
CA TYR A 247 10.41 5.52 -10.05
C TYR A 247 9.34 5.53 -11.15
N TRP A 248 8.26 4.78 -10.98
CA TRP A 248 7.15 4.77 -11.92
C TRP A 248 6.53 6.16 -12.10
N LEU A 249 6.41 6.98 -11.07
CA LEU A 249 5.74 8.27 -11.18
C LEU A 249 6.57 9.30 -11.96
N PHE A 250 7.90 9.31 -11.79
CA PHE A 250 8.76 10.38 -12.28
C PHE A 250 9.73 9.98 -13.39
N ARG A 251 10.00 8.69 -13.60
CA ARG A 251 10.91 8.20 -14.67
C ARG A 251 10.16 7.80 -15.94
N GLN A 252 8.93 8.28 -16.10
CA GLN A 252 8.18 8.11 -17.33
C GLN A 252 8.77 8.94 -18.48
N PRO A 253 8.81 8.40 -19.71
CA PRO A 253 9.29 9.16 -20.86
C PRO A 253 8.34 10.34 -21.16
N PRO A 254 8.86 11.51 -21.56
CA PRO A 254 8.03 12.52 -22.25
C PRO A 254 7.52 11.90 -23.56
N PRO A 255 6.23 11.98 -23.94
CA PRO A 255 5.13 12.83 -23.44
C PRO A 255 4.25 12.20 -22.35
N PHE A 256 4.44 10.94 -22.00
CA PHE A 256 3.59 10.21 -21.05
C PHE A 256 3.62 10.85 -19.65
N SER A 257 4.77 11.37 -19.22
CA SER A 257 4.90 12.10 -17.94
C SER A 257 3.96 13.32 -17.82
N ARG A 258 3.79 14.09 -18.91
CA ARG A 258 2.87 15.24 -18.94
C ARG A 258 1.41 14.79 -18.84
N GLN A 259 1.05 13.73 -19.58
CA GLN A 259 -0.30 13.15 -19.54
C GLN A 259 -0.62 12.59 -18.16
N LEU A 260 0.30 11.83 -17.56
CA LEU A 260 0.14 11.27 -16.23
C LEU A 260 -0.10 12.37 -15.19
N ARG A 261 0.73 13.43 -15.19
CA ARG A 261 0.56 14.59 -14.31
C ARG A 261 -0.81 15.25 -14.49
N ALA A 262 -1.27 15.41 -15.73
CA ALA A 262 -2.58 15.97 -16.01
C ALA A 262 -3.70 15.08 -15.42
N ILE A 263 -3.69 13.78 -15.71
CA ILE A 263 -4.66 12.81 -15.18
C ILE A 263 -4.70 12.83 -13.65
N TYR A 264 -3.53 12.84 -13.01
CA TYR A 264 -3.39 12.80 -11.56
C TYR A 264 -3.96 14.04 -10.84
N LEU A 265 -3.83 15.22 -11.46
CA LEU A 265 -4.14 16.50 -10.81
C LEU A 265 -5.44 17.13 -11.30
N GLN A 266 -5.89 16.85 -12.52
CA GLN A 266 -6.97 17.60 -13.18
C GLN A 266 -8.31 17.47 -12.45
N TRP A 267 -8.55 16.33 -11.81
CA TRP A 267 -9.90 15.95 -11.42
C TRP A 267 -10.11 15.69 -9.93
N ARG A 268 -9.09 15.68 -9.08
CA ARG A 268 -9.24 15.65 -7.60
C ARG A 268 -8.78 16.97 -6.99
N ARG A 269 -9.36 17.40 -5.86
CA ARG A 269 -8.90 18.64 -5.19
C ARG A 269 -7.53 18.36 -4.58
N TYR A 270 -6.55 19.22 -4.85
CA TYR A 270 -5.19 19.06 -4.35
C TYR A 270 -4.61 20.39 -3.85
N SER A 271 -3.60 20.28 -3.00
CA SER A 271 -2.82 21.42 -2.50
C SER A 271 -1.73 21.77 -3.51
N LYS A 272 -1.83 22.97 -4.10
CA LYS A 272 -0.83 23.46 -5.07
C LYS A 272 0.59 23.44 -4.48
N LYS A 273 0.74 23.86 -3.21
CA LYS A 273 2.03 23.90 -2.50
C LYS A 273 2.72 22.53 -2.44
N LYS A 274 1.95 21.45 -2.27
CA LYS A 274 2.51 20.09 -2.15
C LYS A 274 2.88 19.46 -3.50
N VAL A 275 2.45 20.04 -4.62
CA VAL A 275 2.68 19.50 -5.97
C VAL A 275 3.49 20.43 -6.87
N THR A 276 3.98 21.56 -6.35
CA THR A 276 4.83 22.49 -7.12
C THR A 276 6.07 21.79 -7.65
N ASN A 277 6.71 20.98 -6.80
CA ASN A 277 7.99 20.33 -7.05
C ASN A 277 7.78 18.92 -7.65
N TRP A 278 6.77 18.74 -8.50
CA TRP A 278 6.46 17.44 -9.12
C TRP A 278 7.68 16.91 -9.89
N GLY A 279 8.22 15.76 -9.47
CA GLY A 279 9.38 15.12 -10.10
C GLY A 279 10.73 15.54 -9.55
N GLU A 280 10.78 16.49 -8.62
CA GLU A 280 12.02 16.93 -7.96
C GLU A 280 12.30 16.12 -6.69
N THR A 281 13.52 16.27 -6.14
CA THR A 281 13.96 15.58 -4.92
C THR A 281 13.12 15.90 -3.70
N LEU A 282 12.57 17.12 -3.61
CA LEU A 282 11.75 17.60 -2.49
C LEU A 282 10.24 17.33 -2.68
N CYS A 283 9.86 16.51 -3.67
CA CYS A 283 8.45 16.21 -3.93
C CYS A 283 7.82 15.40 -2.78
N ASP A 284 6.64 15.79 -2.31
CA ASP A 284 5.86 15.04 -1.31
C ASP A 284 5.16 13.85 -1.97
N VAL A 285 5.92 12.78 -2.26
CA VAL A 285 5.41 11.59 -2.95
C VAL A 285 4.33 10.88 -2.12
N ARG A 286 4.42 10.95 -0.78
CA ARG A 286 3.39 10.39 0.11
C ARG A 286 2.06 11.11 -0.07
N TYR A 287 2.08 12.44 -0.19
CA TYR A 287 0.89 13.20 -0.54
C TYR A 287 0.34 12.82 -1.91
N LEU A 288 1.21 12.68 -2.92
CA LEU A 288 0.78 12.22 -4.24
C LEU A 288 0.09 10.87 -4.15
N ALA A 289 0.71 9.87 -3.52
CA ALA A 289 0.12 8.55 -3.33
C ALA A 289 -1.26 8.59 -2.64
N SER A 290 -1.53 9.58 -1.78
CA SER A 290 -2.84 9.75 -1.12
C SER A 290 -3.95 10.30 -2.03
N LEU A 291 -3.61 10.86 -3.20
CA LEU A 291 -4.57 11.43 -4.14
C LEU A 291 -5.37 10.39 -4.91
N HIS A 292 -4.99 9.11 -4.90
CA HIS A 292 -5.85 8.04 -5.39
C HIS A 292 -5.85 6.87 -4.38
N PRO A 293 -7.01 6.26 -4.07
CA PRO A 293 -7.07 5.13 -3.14
C PRO A 293 -6.14 3.98 -3.54
N ILE A 294 -6.09 3.65 -4.85
CA ILE A 294 -5.25 2.57 -5.39
C ILE A 294 -3.76 2.85 -5.21
N THR A 295 -3.30 4.09 -5.45
CA THR A 295 -1.90 4.45 -5.20
C THR A 295 -1.56 4.47 -3.73
N SER A 296 -2.51 4.84 -2.87
CA SER A 296 -2.34 4.80 -1.41
C SER A 296 -2.24 3.35 -0.92
N ASP A 297 -3.01 2.43 -1.49
CA ASP A 297 -2.95 1.01 -1.15
C ASP A 297 -1.66 0.37 -1.65
N TYR A 298 -1.20 0.72 -2.86
CA TYR A 298 0.10 0.29 -3.36
C TYR A 298 1.26 0.77 -2.47
N TRP A 299 1.27 2.07 -2.14
CA TRP A 299 2.27 2.68 -1.27
C TRP A 299 2.36 2.01 0.11
N ARG A 300 1.24 1.44 0.58
CA ARG A 300 1.15 0.71 1.86
C ARG A 300 1.37 -0.80 1.72
N GLY A 301 1.69 -1.30 0.53
CA GLY A 301 1.90 -2.72 0.27
C GLY A 301 0.62 -3.57 0.36
N LYS A 302 -0.55 -2.97 0.13
CA LYS A 302 -1.85 -3.66 0.25
C LYS A 302 -2.38 -4.28 -1.04
N LEU A 303 -1.78 -3.93 -2.20
CA LEU A 303 -2.18 -4.51 -3.47
C LEU A 303 -1.49 -5.87 -3.68
N ALA A 304 -2.19 -6.79 -4.34
CA ALA A 304 -1.69 -8.11 -4.74
C ALA A 304 -0.89 -8.83 -3.63
N ARG A 305 -1.43 -8.83 -2.40
CA ARG A 305 -0.81 -9.43 -1.20
C ARG A 305 0.63 -8.95 -0.91
N GLY A 306 0.96 -7.74 -1.35
CA GLY A 306 2.30 -7.16 -1.18
C GLY A 306 3.30 -7.54 -2.27
N ASP A 307 2.86 -8.08 -3.41
CA ASP A 307 3.71 -8.22 -4.59
C ASP A 307 3.93 -6.84 -5.26
N GLU A 308 5.19 -6.41 -5.27
CA GLU A 308 5.61 -5.12 -5.83
C GLU A 308 5.32 -5.00 -7.32
N ASN A 309 5.60 -6.05 -8.10
CA ASN A 309 5.49 -6.03 -9.55
C ASN A 309 4.02 -6.07 -9.96
N VAL A 310 3.26 -7.01 -9.40
CA VAL A 310 1.83 -7.13 -9.67
C VAL A 310 1.08 -5.88 -9.20
N GLY A 311 1.45 -5.36 -8.03
CA GLY A 311 0.90 -4.13 -7.48
C GLY A 311 1.15 -2.92 -8.38
N ILE A 312 2.38 -2.70 -8.87
CA ILE A 312 2.68 -1.55 -9.74
C ILE A 312 2.01 -1.71 -11.11
N HIS A 313 1.94 -2.91 -11.67
CA HIS A 313 1.21 -3.16 -12.92
C HIS A 313 -0.29 -2.88 -12.78
N THR A 314 -0.89 -3.19 -11.63
CA THR A 314 -2.29 -2.81 -11.32
C THR A 314 -2.45 -1.28 -11.31
N VAL A 315 -1.51 -0.54 -10.71
CA VAL A 315 -1.50 0.94 -10.74
C VAL A 315 -1.38 1.47 -12.18
N VAL A 316 -0.48 0.89 -12.99
CA VAL A 316 -0.30 1.25 -14.41
C VAL A 316 -1.60 1.07 -15.18
N ASN A 317 -2.26 -0.08 -15.03
CA ASN A 317 -3.52 -0.41 -15.71
C ASN A 317 -4.65 0.54 -15.30
N TYR A 318 -4.73 0.88 -14.01
CA TYR A 318 -5.67 1.86 -13.50
C TYR A 318 -5.48 3.26 -14.13
N PHE A 319 -4.24 3.76 -14.22
CA PHE A 319 -3.99 5.06 -14.85
C PHE A 319 -4.17 5.03 -16.37
N SER A 320 -3.95 3.87 -17.00
CA SER A 320 -4.31 3.66 -18.40
C SER A 320 -5.84 3.77 -18.61
N MET A 321 -6.64 3.16 -17.73
CA MET A 321 -8.10 3.34 -17.73
C MET A 321 -8.49 4.80 -17.49
N CYS A 322 -7.83 5.47 -16.54
CA CYS A 322 -8.08 6.89 -16.26
C CYS A 322 -7.87 7.76 -17.50
N LYS A 323 -6.86 7.47 -18.32
CA LYS A 323 -6.63 8.16 -19.59
C LYS A 323 -7.82 8.01 -20.54
N SER A 324 -8.32 6.79 -20.72
CA SER A 324 -9.51 6.49 -21.54
C SER A 324 -10.75 7.21 -21.01
N LEU A 325 -10.93 7.22 -19.68
CA LEU A 325 -12.03 7.90 -19.02
C LEU A 325 -11.98 9.43 -19.23
N VAL A 326 -10.81 10.05 -19.11
CA VAL A 326 -10.66 11.49 -19.38
C VAL A 326 -11.03 11.82 -20.82
N ALA A 327 -10.55 11.03 -21.80
CA ALA A 327 -10.89 11.25 -23.21
C ALA A 327 -12.41 11.17 -23.44
N TRP A 328 -13.08 10.19 -22.82
CA TRP A 328 -14.53 10.03 -22.92
C TRP A 328 -15.30 11.21 -22.31
N ILE A 329 -14.91 11.68 -21.11
CA ILE A 329 -15.57 12.80 -20.43
C ILE A 329 -15.36 14.11 -21.19
N LEU A 330 -14.18 14.32 -21.78
CA LEU A 330 -13.89 15.52 -22.58
C LEU A 330 -14.70 15.57 -23.88
N GLY A 331 -15.09 14.40 -24.42
CA GLY A 331 -16.00 14.31 -25.56
C GLY A 331 -17.47 14.61 -25.24
N ARG A 332 -17.80 14.99 -24.00
CA ARG A 332 -19.16 15.35 -23.58
C ARG A 332 -19.32 16.86 -23.39
N ASP A 333 -20.51 17.35 -23.71
CA ASP A 333 -20.94 18.74 -23.53
C ASP A 333 -21.32 19.04 -22.07
N TRP A 334 -20.42 18.71 -21.15
CA TRP A 334 -20.59 18.92 -19.72
C TRP A 334 -19.76 20.11 -19.23
N GLY A 335 -20.33 20.90 -18.32
CA GLY A 335 -19.58 21.96 -17.62
C GLY A 335 -18.45 21.39 -16.74
N ARG A 336 -17.49 22.25 -16.39
CA ARG A 336 -16.28 21.87 -15.62
C ARG A 336 -16.58 21.15 -14.31
N LEU A 337 -17.61 21.59 -13.57
CA LEU A 337 -18.01 20.99 -12.29
C LEU A 337 -18.56 19.56 -12.47
N LYS A 338 -19.45 19.37 -13.46
CA LYS A 338 -20.02 18.05 -13.79
C LYS A 338 -18.95 17.08 -14.25
N ARG A 339 -18.08 17.48 -15.19
CA ARG A 339 -16.95 16.64 -15.65
C ARG A 339 -16.10 16.13 -14.50
N ARG A 340 -15.76 17.01 -13.56
CA ARG A 340 -14.98 16.67 -12.37
C ARG A 340 -15.71 15.69 -11.47
N LYS A 341 -16.99 15.96 -11.16
CA LYS A 341 -17.76 15.13 -10.23
C LYS A 341 -18.01 13.73 -10.79
N VAL A 342 -18.36 13.64 -12.08
CA VAL A 342 -18.50 12.35 -12.78
C VAL A 342 -17.20 11.56 -12.70
N TYR A 343 -16.06 12.21 -12.98
CA TYR A 343 -14.77 11.54 -12.91
C TYR A 343 -14.45 11.05 -11.49
N GLU A 344 -14.55 11.91 -10.48
CA GLU A 344 -14.29 11.55 -9.07
C GLU A 344 -15.18 10.38 -8.62
N ASP A 345 -16.49 10.44 -8.89
CA ASP A 345 -17.46 9.42 -8.44
C ASP A 345 -17.30 8.10 -9.21
N THR A 346 -16.96 8.16 -10.51
CA THR A 346 -16.68 6.96 -11.31
C THR A 346 -15.45 6.23 -10.76
N LEU A 347 -14.37 6.95 -10.48
CA LEU A 347 -13.15 6.33 -9.93
C LEU A 347 -13.37 5.74 -8.54
N GLU A 348 -14.15 6.41 -7.69
CA GLU A 348 -14.51 5.88 -6.37
C GLU A 348 -15.35 4.59 -6.51
N GLY A 349 -16.33 4.58 -7.41
CA GLY A 349 -17.12 3.39 -7.73
C GLY A 349 -16.27 2.23 -8.25
N VAL A 350 -15.33 2.50 -9.16
CA VAL A 350 -14.40 1.50 -9.69
C VAL A 350 -13.52 0.93 -8.57
N TYR A 351 -12.97 1.79 -7.72
CA TYR A 351 -12.17 1.37 -6.58
C TYR A 351 -12.97 0.48 -5.64
N MET A 352 -14.19 0.86 -5.27
CA MET A 352 -15.05 0.07 -4.37
C MET A 352 -15.38 -1.30 -4.97
N LEU A 353 -15.68 -1.37 -6.27
CA LEU A 353 -16.07 -2.61 -6.96
C LEU A 353 -14.90 -3.60 -7.05
N LEU A 354 -13.70 -3.11 -7.38
CA LEU A 354 -12.53 -3.96 -7.62
C LEU A 354 -11.63 -4.10 -6.40
N LYS A 355 -12.01 -3.54 -5.24
CA LYS A 355 -11.13 -3.44 -4.06
C LYS A 355 -10.55 -4.77 -3.63
N GLN A 356 -11.38 -5.81 -3.55
CA GLN A 356 -10.96 -7.15 -3.15
C GLN A 356 -10.06 -7.78 -4.22
N GLU A 357 -10.47 -7.70 -5.49
CA GLU A 357 -9.71 -8.22 -6.64
C GLU A 357 -8.29 -7.62 -6.69
N MET A 358 -8.18 -6.30 -6.52
CA MET A 358 -6.89 -5.58 -6.48
C MET A 358 -5.99 -5.95 -5.28
N GLN A 359 -6.58 -6.40 -4.16
CA GLN A 359 -5.82 -6.86 -3.01
C GLN A 359 -5.24 -8.26 -3.19
N GLU A 360 -5.85 -9.06 -4.06
CA GLU A 360 -5.51 -10.48 -4.23
C GLU A 360 -4.65 -10.71 -5.48
N THR A 361 -5.01 -10.12 -6.62
CA THR A 361 -4.44 -10.44 -7.93
C THR A 361 -4.17 -9.21 -8.79
N LEU A 362 -3.52 -9.42 -9.94
CA LEU A 362 -3.41 -8.41 -11.00
C LEU A 362 -4.80 -8.05 -11.51
N VAL A 363 -5.07 -6.74 -11.65
CA VAL A 363 -6.24 -6.26 -12.39
C VAL A 363 -5.79 -5.63 -13.70
N GLU A 364 -6.26 -6.18 -14.81
CA GLU A 364 -5.91 -5.74 -16.16
C GLU A 364 -6.65 -4.46 -16.56
N HIS A 365 -6.12 -3.77 -17.57
CA HIS A 365 -6.73 -2.57 -18.13
C HIS A 365 -8.19 -2.79 -18.55
N GLU A 366 -8.48 -3.89 -19.25
CA GLU A 366 -9.82 -4.17 -19.76
C GLU A 366 -10.81 -4.36 -18.61
N ARG A 367 -10.40 -5.05 -17.53
CA ARG A 367 -11.21 -5.22 -16.33
C ARG A 367 -11.52 -3.88 -15.66
N PHE A 368 -10.52 -3.01 -15.52
CA PHE A 368 -10.76 -1.64 -15.04
C PHE A 368 -11.70 -0.86 -15.95
N TRP A 369 -11.55 -0.98 -17.27
CA TRP A 369 -12.35 -0.24 -18.23
C TRP A 369 -13.81 -0.70 -18.24
N GLN A 370 -14.07 -2.00 -18.15
CA GLN A 370 -15.42 -2.54 -18.01
C GLN A 370 -16.08 -2.09 -16.71
N ALA A 371 -15.36 -2.13 -15.59
CA ALA A 371 -15.85 -1.57 -14.33
C ALA A 371 -16.15 -0.06 -14.47
N ALA A 372 -15.28 0.71 -15.14
CA ALA A 372 -15.50 2.13 -15.38
C ALA A 372 -16.76 2.39 -16.21
N LYS A 373 -17.04 1.59 -17.27
CA LYS A 373 -18.28 1.71 -18.07
C LYS A 373 -19.54 1.53 -17.23
N VAL A 374 -19.57 0.48 -16.41
CA VAL A 374 -20.68 0.21 -15.50
C VAL A 374 -20.85 1.36 -14.50
N GLN A 375 -19.75 1.84 -13.91
CA GLN A 375 -19.78 2.92 -12.93
C GLN A 375 -20.19 4.25 -13.55
N MET A 376 -19.75 4.57 -14.78
CA MET A 376 -20.19 5.76 -15.50
C MET A 376 -21.70 5.75 -15.70
N SER A 377 -22.29 4.64 -16.13
CA SER A 377 -23.74 4.51 -16.28
C SER A 377 -24.46 4.78 -14.95
N ARG A 378 -23.99 4.18 -13.85
CA ARG A 378 -24.54 4.41 -12.51
C ARG A 378 -24.43 5.87 -12.09
N VAL A 379 -23.28 6.50 -12.28
CA VAL A 379 -23.03 7.89 -11.92
C VAL A 379 -23.92 8.84 -12.73
N CYS A 380 -24.17 8.58 -14.01
CA CYS A 380 -25.12 9.35 -14.82
C CYS A 380 -26.56 9.21 -14.27
N MET A 381 -27.00 7.99 -13.92
CA MET A 381 -28.33 7.78 -13.31
C MET A 381 -28.47 8.51 -11.97
N LEU A 382 -27.42 8.56 -11.16
CA LEU A 382 -27.38 9.33 -9.92
C LEU A 382 -27.44 10.84 -10.17
N GLU A 383 -26.78 11.31 -11.22
CA GLU A 383 -26.82 12.71 -11.62
C GLU A 383 -28.23 13.13 -12.04
N GLU A 384 -28.89 12.31 -12.85
CA GLU A 384 -30.28 12.51 -13.25
C GLU A 384 -31.21 12.49 -12.02
N ALA A 385 -31.04 11.54 -11.12
CA ALA A 385 -31.79 11.47 -9.87
C ALA A 385 -31.55 12.66 -8.93
N ALA A 386 -30.34 13.23 -8.97
CA ALA A 386 -29.99 14.43 -8.21
C ALA A 386 -30.58 15.72 -8.81
N ALA A 387 -30.95 15.69 -10.09
CA ALA A 387 -31.45 16.79 -10.93
C ALA A 387 -30.50 17.99 -11.11
N ASN A 388 -29.72 18.37 -10.10
CA ASN A 388 -28.77 19.48 -10.16
C ASN A 388 -27.55 19.25 -9.23
N TYR A 389 -26.58 20.17 -9.32
CA TYR A 389 -25.33 20.08 -8.56
C TYR A 389 -25.53 20.13 -7.03
N VAL A 390 -26.52 20.89 -6.55
CA VAL A 390 -26.83 21.02 -5.11
C VAL A 390 -27.33 19.69 -4.58
N GLY A 391 -28.32 19.08 -5.25
CA GLY A 391 -28.81 17.74 -4.94
C GLY A 391 -27.69 16.70 -4.96
N TRP A 392 -26.81 16.75 -5.96
CA TRP A 392 -25.71 15.80 -6.08
C TRP A 392 -24.71 15.94 -4.93
N LYS A 393 -24.43 17.17 -4.49
CA LYS A 393 -23.59 17.44 -3.32
C LYS A 393 -24.23 16.91 -2.04
N MET A 394 -25.55 17.02 -1.90
CA MET A 394 -26.30 16.53 -0.73
C MET A 394 -26.24 15.00 -0.62
N ILE A 395 -26.47 14.30 -1.73
CA ILE A 395 -26.60 12.83 -1.71
C ILE A 395 -25.26 12.11 -1.52
N GLY A 396 -24.13 12.76 -1.80
CA GLY A 396 -22.81 12.12 -1.75
C GLY A 396 -22.39 11.58 -0.37
N THR A 397 -23.07 11.97 0.71
CA THR A 397 -22.85 11.44 2.07
C THR A 397 -23.87 10.38 2.48
N LEU A 398 -24.88 10.10 1.64
CA LEU A 398 -25.92 9.13 1.96
C LEU A 398 -25.40 7.70 1.86
N PRO A 399 -25.77 6.80 2.79
CA PRO A 399 -25.46 5.37 2.67
C PRO A 399 -25.99 4.77 1.36
N TYR A 400 -27.21 5.13 0.96
CA TYR A 400 -27.87 4.64 -0.26
C TYR A 400 -27.11 5.02 -1.53
N TYR A 401 -26.46 6.18 -1.57
CA TYR A 401 -25.62 6.59 -2.68
C TYR A 401 -24.44 5.60 -2.87
N LYS A 402 -23.75 5.25 -1.78
CA LYS A 402 -22.63 4.29 -1.82
C LYS A 402 -23.12 2.88 -2.15
N LEU A 403 -24.25 2.45 -1.58
CA LEU A 403 -24.85 1.15 -1.86
C LEU A 403 -25.25 1.03 -3.34
N TYR A 404 -25.78 2.10 -3.93
CA TYR A 404 -26.08 2.15 -5.37
C TYR A 404 -24.80 2.08 -6.22
N LEU A 405 -23.74 2.81 -5.89
CA LEU A 405 -22.46 2.72 -6.62
C LEU A 405 -21.90 1.29 -6.64
N VAL A 406 -22.03 0.55 -5.53
CA VAL A 406 -21.53 -0.84 -5.44
C VAL A 406 -22.46 -1.82 -6.14
N SER A 407 -23.76 -1.80 -5.82
CA SER A 407 -24.72 -2.81 -6.28
C SER A 407 -25.36 -2.51 -7.64
N GLY A 408 -25.59 -1.23 -7.95
CA GLY A 408 -26.42 -0.81 -9.08
C GLY A 408 -27.91 -1.07 -8.91
N ASN A 409 -28.38 -1.44 -7.71
CA ASN A 409 -29.79 -1.75 -7.47
C ASN A 409 -30.64 -0.47 -7.39
N GLU A 410 -31.67 -0.38 -8.25
CA GLU A 410 -32.56 0.77 -8.37
C GLU A 410 -33.28 1.16 -7.07
N VAL A 411 -33.53 0.22 -6.16
CA VAL A 411 -34.15 0.52 -4.85
C VAL A 411 -33.35 1.59 -4.08
N TYR A 412 -32.02 1.55 -4.16
CA TYR A 412 -31.19 2.57 -3.53
C TYR A 412 -31.29 3.93 -4.22
N LEU A 413 -31.50 3.94 -5.54
CA LEU A 413 -31.74 5.16 -6.31
C LEU A 413 -33.09 5.78 -5.93
N GLU A 414 -34.12 4.97 -5.72
CA GLU A 414 -35.43 5.42 -5.22
C GLU A 414 -35.31 6.05 -3.83
N HIS A 415 -34.53 5.44 -2.92
CA HIS A 415 -34.26 6.05 -1.62
C HIS A 415 -33.55 7.41 -1.73
N VAL A 416 -32.63 7.57 -2.68
CA VAL A 416 -31.95 8.84 -2.97
C VAL A 416 -32.94 9.89 -3.50
N ARG A 417 -33.80 9.52 -4.47
CA ARG A 417 -34.84 10.40 -5.00
C ARG A 417 -35.84 10.80 -3.92
N GLY A 418 -36.29 9.85 -3.12
CA GLY A 418 -37.19 10.08 -2.00
C GLY A 418 -36.59 11.03 -0.96
N PHE A 419 -35.30 10.87 -0.64
CA PHE A 419 -34.60 11.80 0.27
C PHE A 419 -34.64 13.24 -0.25
N LEU A 420 -34.31 13.46 -1.54
CA LEU A 420 -34.32 14.79 -2.13
C LEU A 420 -35.73 15.38 -2.24
N CYS A 421 -36.72 14.56 -2.61
CA CYS A 421 -38.12 14.95 -2.65
C CYS A 421 -38.60 15.42 -1.27
N ARG A 422 -38.31 14.66 -0.22
CA ARG A 422 -38.67 15.02 1.16
C ARG A 422 -37.96 16.27 1.66
N LYS A 423 -36.68 16.46 1.30
CA LYS A 423 -35.97 17.72 1.57
C LYS A 423 -36.63 18.90 0.89
N ARG A 424 -37.09 18.74 -0.36
CA ARG A 424 -37.84 19.77 -1.08
C ARG A 424 -39.19 20.06 -0.42
N GLN A 425 -39.92 19.04 0.02
CA GLN A 425 -41.20 19.22 0.71
C GLN A 425 -41.09 20.07 1.98
N ILE A 426 -40.03 19.89 2.77
CA ILE A 426 -39.79 20.73 3.96
C ILE A 426 -39.51 22.17 3.55
N HIS A 427 -38.64 22.35 2.56
CA HIS A 427 -38.34 23.67 2.01
C HIS A 427 -39.61 24.35 1.49
N ASP A 428 -40.40 23.67 0.65
CA ASP A 428 -41.61 24.25 0.07
C ASP A 428 -42.64 24.59 1.16
N TRP A 429 -42.79 23.75 2.19
CA TRP A 429 -43.63 24.04 3.36
C TRP A 429 -43.20 25.32 4.08
N MET A 430 -41.91 25.51 4.32
CA MET A 430 -41.36 26.73 4.95
C MET A 430 -41.61 28.00 4.12
N TYR A 431 -41.79 27.87 2.81
CA TYR A 431 -41.96 28.97 1.88
C TYR A 431 -43.41 29.22 1.43
N LEU A 432 -44.37 28.48 1.97
CA LEU A 432 -45.80 28.81 1.83
C LEU A 432 -46.08 30.19 2.45
N GLU A 433 -46.98 30.96 1.84
CA GLU A 433 -47.34 32.31 2.31
C GLU A 433 -47.85 32.31 3.76
N GLU A 434 -48.62 31.29 4.13
CA GLU A 434 -49.15 31.07 5.48
C GLU A 434 -48.06 30.85 6.55
N ASN A 435 -46.85 30.45 6.13
CA ASN A 435 -45.72 30.12 7.01
C ASN A 435 -44.62 31.19 6.99
N THR A 436 -44.88 32.35 6.38
CA THR A 436 -43.95 33.48 6.33
C THR A 436 -43.39 33.87 7.70
N TRP A 437 -44.25 33.89 8.72
CA TRP A 437 -43.90 34.19 10.12
C TRP A 437 -42.87 33.23 10.74
N LEU A 438 -42.83 31.95 10.31
CA LEU A 438 -41.83 31.00 10.79
C LEU A 438 -40.41 31.46 10.40
N ARG A 439 -40.25 32.04 9.21
CA ARG A 439 -38.94 32.48 8.73
C ARG A 439 -38.43 33.72 9.46
N GLU A 440 -39.33 34.55 9.98
CA GLU A 440 -38.99 35.75 10.73
C GLU A 440 -38.68 35.46 12.21
N LEU A 441 -39.30 34.42 12.78
CA LEU A 441 -39.22 34.12 14.20
C LEU A 441 -38.27 32.97 14.57
N LEU A 442 -37.86 32.14 13.61
CA LEU A 442 -36.93 31.04 13.89
C LEU A 442 -35.50 31.55 14.12
N PRO A 443 -34.78 31.01 15.11
CA PRO A 443 -33.34 31.24 15.24
C PRO A 443 -32.59 30.79 13.98
N ASP A 444 -31.55 31.54 13.59
CA ASP A 444 -30.73 31.25 12.39
C ASP A 444 -30.22 29.80 12.33
N GLU A 445 -29.82 29.24 13.47
CA GLU A 445 -29.36 27.85 13.56
C GLU A 445 -30.46 26.84 13.16
N ILE A 446 -31.71 27.09 13.58
CA ILE A 446 -32.84 26.22 13.29
C ILE A 446 -33.34 26.43 11.85
N TYR A 447 -33.39 27.70 11.43
CA TYR A 447 -33.77 28.05 10.06
C TYR A 447 -32.81 27.41 9.04
N SER A 448 -31.50 27.53 9.24
CA SER A 448 -30.49 26.94 8.35
C SER A 448 -30.60 25.41 8.27
N LEU A 449 -30.98 24.70 9.33
CA LEU A 449 -31.19 23.24 9.28
C LEU A 449 -32.34 22.82 8.34
N LEU A 450 -33.37 23.66 8.23
CA LEU A 450 -34.55 23.44 7.39
C LEU A 450 -34.31 23.81 5.92
N GLU A 451 -33.28 24.61 5.64
CA GLU A 451 -32.89 24.93 4.26
C GLU A 451 -32.59 23.68 3.43
N PHE A 452 -32.87 23.80 2.14
CA PHE A 452 -32.78 22.68 1.21
C PHE A 452 -31.35 22.13 1.11
N ASP A 453 -30.35 23.01 1.00
CA ASP A 453 -28.96 22.64 0.75
C ASP A 453 -28.14 22.30 2.01
N THR A 454 -28.76 22.43 3.19
CA THR A 454 -28.11 22.14 4.47
C THR A 454 -28.00 20.64 4.72
N LYS A 455 -26.76 20.20 4.96
CA LYS A 455 -26.42 18.82 5.32
C LYS A 455 -26.57 18.60 6.82
N ILE A 456 -27.29 17.54 7.19
CA ILE A 456 -27.33 17.06 8.58
C ILE A 456 -26.03 16.29 8.84
N LEU A 457 -25.20 16.80 9.74
CA LEU A 457 -23.93 16.16 10.12
C LEU A 457 -24.20 15.11 11.20
N GLN A 458 -23.48 13.99 11.17
CA GLN A 458 -23.70 12.92 12.15
C GLN A 458 -23.47 13.40 13.60
N GLY A 459 -22.54 14.34 13.81
CA GLY A 459 -22.31 14.96 15.11
C GLY A 459 -23.47 15.83 15.61
N SER A 460 -24.33 16.35 14.72
CA SER A 460 -25.50 17.17 15.10
C SER A 460 -26.71 16.33 15.50
N LEU A 461 -26.62 15.00 15.46
CA LEU A 461 -27.69 14.10 15.89
C LEU A 461 -27.67 13.82 17.40
N HIS A 462 -26.62 14.24 18.11
CA HIS A 462 -26.40 13.91 19.52
C HIS A 462 -26.58 15.14 20.42
N GLY A 463 -27.04 14.90 21.66
CA GLY A 463 -27.29 15.95 22.67
C GLY A 463 -28.77 16.33 22.81
N ASP A 464 -29.05 17.19 23.79
CA ASP A 464 -30.42 17.54 24.21
C ASP A 464 -30.90 18.90 23.71
N SER A 465 -30.08 19.62 22.92
CA SER A 465 -30.46 20.90 22.34
C SER A 465 -31.63 20.76 21.35
N LEU A 466 -32.41 21.83 21.19
CA LEU A 466 -33.51 21.90 20.22
C LEU A 466 -33.03 21.63 18.78
N SER A 467 -31.84 22.13 18.44
CA SER A 467 -31.15 21.89 17.16
C SER A 467 -30.82 20.40 16.94
N ALA A 468 -30.36 19.70 17.99
CA ALA A 468 -30.06 18.26 17.92
C ALA A 468 -31.35 17.42 17.84
N GLN A 469 -32.39 17.79 18.60
CA GLN A 469 -33.70 17.14 18.54
C GLN A 469 -34.33 17.27 17.15
N LEU A 470 -34.33 18.48 16.58
CA LEU A 470 -34.81 18.74 15.23
C LEU A 470 -33.98 18.00 14.18
N SER A 471 -32.65 18.02 14.30
CA SER A 471 -31.74 17.29 13.41
C SER A 471 -32.06 15.79 13.37
N ARG A 472 -32.38 15.16 14.52
CA ARG A 472 -32.79 13.76 14.59
C ARG A 472 -34.12 13.51 13.87
N LEU A 473 -35.13 14.33 14.14
CA LEU A 473 -36.46 14.19 13.53
C LEU A 473 -36.41 14.40 12.01
N LEU A 474 -35.67 15.42 11.56
CA LEU A 474 -35.39 15.65 10.15
C LEU A 474 -34.69 14.44 9.54
N TRP A 475 -33.63 13.94 10.18
CA TRP A 475 -32.91 12.78 9.69
C TRP A 475 -33.83 11.55 9.54
N LEU A 476 -34.65 11.26 10.56
CA LEU A 476 -35.60 10.15 10.53
C LEU A 476 -36.63 10.31 9.41
N TYR A 477 -37.23 11.49 9.26
CA TYR A 477 -38.18 11.75 8.18
C TYR A 477 -37.53 11.62 6.80
N LEU A 478 -36.38 12.26 6.60
CA LEU A 478 -35.70 12.28 5.31
C LEU A 478 -35.26 10.87 4.87
N HIS A 479 -34.90 10.00 5.81
CA HIS A 479 -34.49 8.62 5.52
C HIS A 479 -35.65 7.62 5.45
N SER A 480 -36.70 7.77 6.26
CA SER A 480 -37.82 6.80 6.34
C SER A 480 -39.04 7.19 5.51
N GLY A 481 -39.30 8.48 5.33
CA GLY A 481 -40.52 9.02 4.71
C GLY A 481 -41.80 8.87 5.53
N GLN A 482 -41.72 8.50 6.81
CA GLN A 482 -42.92 8.38 7.66
C GLN A 482 -43.49 9.75 8.02
N LEU A 483 -44.78 9.97 7.71
CA LEU A 483 -45.47 11.25 7.94
C LEU A 483 -45.47 11.68 9.42
N LEU A 484 -45.48 10.72 10.35
CA LEU A 484 -45.39 11.00 11.78
C LEU A 484 -44.19 11.90 12.12
N TYR A 485 -43.02 11.62 11.53
CA TYR A 485 -41.82 12.44 11.77
C TYR A 485 -41.94 13.82 11.12
N LEU A 486 -42.58 13.95 9.96
CA LEU A 486 -42.84 15.25 9.34
C LEU A 486 -43.72 16.12 10.23
N GLU A 487 -44.83 15.57 10.74
CA GLU A 487 -45.73 16.31 11.62
C GLU A 487 -45.04 16.68 12.95
N THR A 488 -44.17 15.81 13.46
CA THR A 488 -43.35 16.12 14.65
C THR A 488 -42.33 17.22 14.35
N VAL A 489 -41.71 17.23 13.16
CA VAL A 489 -40.82 18.32 12.71
C VAL A 489 -41.61 19.64 12.67
N LYS A 490 -42.77 19.67 12.03
CA LYS A 490 -43.61 20.88 11.93
C LYS A 490 -44.00 21.39 13.32
N GLY A 491 -44.47 20.51 14.21
CA GLY A 491 -44.85 20.87 15.57
C GLY A 491 -43.70 21.45 16.39
N LEU A 492 -42.51 20.84 16.32
CA LEU A 492 -41.32 21.34 17.01
C LEU A 492 -40.88 22.71 16.46
N VAL A 493 -40.88 22.88 15.14
CA VAL A 493 -40.53 24.15 14.49
C VAL A 493 -41.51 25.26 14.89
N GLN A 494 -42.82 24.95 14.93
CA GLN A 494 -43.84 25.89 15.39
C GLN A 494 -43.68 26.24 16.88
N GLN A 495 -43.34 25.27 17.73
CA GLN A 495 -43.08 25.51 19.16
C GLN A 495 -41.85 26.42 19.36
N ILE A 496 -40.81 26.25 18.54
CA ILE A 496 -39.59 27.07 18.60
C ILE A 496 -39.89 28.50 18.12
N ALA A 497 -40.60 28.66 17.00
CA ALA A 497 -41.01 29.96 16.48
C ALA A 497 -42.01 30.68 17.41
N GLY A 498 -42.83 29.92 18.14
CA GLY A 498 -43.82 30.36 19.11
C GLY A 498 -43.32 30.41 20.55
N TRP A 499 -42.03 30.71 20.78
CA TRP A 499 -41.50 30.93 22.13
C TRP A 499 -41.60 32.42 22.54
N PRO A 500 -42.68 32.84 23.24
CA PRO A 500 -42.57 33.83 24.27
C PRO A 500 -42.67 33.12 25.62
N VAL A 501 -41.53 32.93 26.30
CA VAL A 501 -41.56 32.98 27.77
C VAL A 501 -41.64 34.45 28.13
N LEU A 502 -42.85 35.02 27.99
CA LEU A 502 -43.31 36.08 28.86
C LEU A 502 -44.39 35.49 29.76
N SER A 503 -43.94 35.16 30.96
CA SER A 503 -44.69 35.01 32.21
C SER A 503 -45.84 34.01 32.26
N TRP A 504 -45.75 33.14 33.26
CA TRP A 504 -46.86 32.46 33.91
C TRP A 504 -48.05 33.39 34.18
N THR A 505 -48.97 33.57 33.23
CA THR A 505 -50.37 34.01 33.47
C THR A 505 -51.19 33.86 32.19
N SER A 506 -51.39 32.64 31.67
CA SER A 506 -52.56 32.38 30.80
C SER A 506 -52.81 30.89 30.55
N TRP A 507 -52.85 30.09 31.62
CA TRP A 507 -53.43 28.72 31.56
C TRP A 507 -54.91 28.71 31.99
N ARG A 508 -55.61 29.83 31.84
CA ARG A 508 -57.07 29.92 32.07
C ARG A 508 -57.91 30.17 30.81
N GLY A 509 -57.28 30.51 29.68
CA GLY A 509 -58.00 30.81 28.43
C GLY A 509 -58.32 29.60 27.55
N PHE A 510 -57.53 28.52 27.63
CA PHE A 510 -57.67 27.38 26.72
C PHE A 510 -58.59 26.25 27.22
N PHE A 511 -59.03 26.30 28.48
CA PHE A 511 -60.01 25.35 29.01
C PHE A 511 -61.47 25.71 28.68
N TYR A 512 -61.73 26.89 28.11
CA TYR A 512 -63.09 27.34 27.77
C TYR A 512 -63.46 27.24 26.29
N PHE A 513 -62.52 26.87 25.40
CA PHE A 513 -62.83 26.73 23.96
C PHE A 513 -63.02 25.28 23.49
N ALA A 514 -62.79 24.29 24.37
CA ALA A 514 -62.97 22.87 24.07
C ALA A 514 -64.31 22.29 24.58
N VAL A 515 -65.22 23.12 25.11
CA VAL A 515 -66.55 22.69 25.59
C VAL A 515 -67.69 23.13 24.66
N ASP A 516 -67.51 24.12 23.80
CA ASP A 516 -68.60 24.65 22.94
C ASP A 516 -68.62 24.15 21.48
N CYS A 517 -67.79 23.16 21.12
CA CYS A 517 -67.88 22.48 19.82
C CYS A 517 -68.37 21.03 19.91
N MET A 518 -69.10 20.67 20.97
CA MET A 518 -70.03 19.54 20.97
C MET A 518 -71.46 20.09 21.03
N HIS A 519 -71.91 20.70 19.94
CA HIS A 519 -73.31 20.73 19.49
C HIS A 519 -73.40 21.59 18.22
N PHE A 520 -73.11 20.98 17.06
CA PHE A 520 -73.90 21.05 15.83
C PHE A 520 -73.31 20.10 14.77
#